data_AF-A0A923Y0D1-F1
#
_entry.id   AF-A0A923Y0D1-F1
#
_cell.length_a   1.000
_cell.length_b   1.000
_cell.length_c   1.000
_cell.angle_alpha   90.00
_cell.angle_beta   90.00
_cell.angle_gamma   90.00
#
_symmetry.space_group_name_H-M   'P 1'
#
loop_
_entity.id
_entity.type
_entity.pdbx_description
1 polymer ?
#
loop_
_entity_poly.entity_id
_entity_poly.type
_entity_poly.pdbx_seq_one_letter_code
_entity_poly.pdbx_strand_id
1 'polypeptide(L)'
;MTRTVIESKTKTVIIGFDEPFCVIGERINPTGRKKLAAELEMDNFDTVIRDALEQVACGANILDVNSGAVFTNKMASDPRYADNNFTEPPLMRKLIEIIQQTVDVPLCIDSSVPGALEAGLLACEGRPLLNSVTGEEERLERILPLVKKYNVPVVAISNDDTGISQDPDVRFAVAKKIVQRAADFGIPAHDIVVDPLVMPVGALGSAARQVYTLVRRLREELGVNTTCGASNISFGLPLRHGINAAFLPMAIGAGMTSAIMNPVRQVEMEAIRASNFLMDHDANGGEWIRFAKVIEAVEAGATFAEASAAASAATSGRRGGRRARG
;
A
#
# COMPACT_ATOMS: atom_id res chain seq x y z
N MET A 1 -20.29 -2.99 7.63
CA MET A 1 -19.27 -3.44 6.66
C MET A 1 -17.90 -3.13 7.23
N THR A 2 -16.89 -3.92 6.89
CA THR A 2 -15.51 -3.79 7.40
C THR A 2 -14.86 -2.53 6.86
N ARG A 3 -14.34 -1.68 7.76
CA ARG A 3 -13.74 -0.39 7.43
C ARG A 3 -12.46 -0.22 8.25
N THR A 4 -11.31 -0.23 7.58
CA THR A 4 -10.01 0.05 8.20
C THR A 4 -9.73 1.53 8.05
N VAL A 5 -9.57 2.24 9.17
CA VAL A 5 -9.29 3.69 9.16
C VAL A 5 -7.78 3.92 9.27
N ILE A 6 -7.21 4.69 8.36
CA ILE A 6 -5.79 5.00 8.32
C ILE A 6 -5.65 6.51 8.22
N GLU A 7 -4.81 7.11 9.07
CA GLU A 7 -4.79 8.56 9.25
C GLU A 7 -3.36 9.10 9.19
N SER A 8 -3.20 10.24 8.55
CA SER A 8 -2.07 11.14 8.78
C SER A 8 -2.48 12.18 9.82
N LYS A 9 -1.64 13.20 10.03
CA LYS A 9 -2.00 14.39 10.82
C LYS A 9 -3.28 15.09 10.33
N THR A 10 -3.54 15.09 9.02
CA THR A 10 -4.55 15.96 8.40
C THR A 10 -5.53 15.26 7.47
N LYS A 11 -5.34 13.95 7.22
CA LYS A 11 -6.13 13.21 6.25
C LYS A 11 -6.47 11.82 6.75
N THR A 12 -7.70 11.40 6.50
CA THR A 12 -8.19 10.06 6.79
C THR A 12 -8.47 9.33 5.49
N VAL A 13 -8.01 8.09 5.39
CA VAL A 13 -8.29 7.14 4.31
C VAL A 13 -9.00 5.93 4.92
N ILE A 14 -9.99 5.42 4.22
CA ILE A 14 -10.74 4.24 4.65
C ILE A 14 -10.54 3.15 3.59
N ILE A 15 -10.06 1.99 4.02
CA ILE A 15 -10.09 0.77 3.21
C ILE A 15 -11.38 0.03 3.56
N GLY A 16 -12.21 -0.28 2.56
CA GLY A 16 -13.49 -0.95 2.77
C GLY A 16 -14.08 -1.50 1.48
N PHE A 17 -15.07 -2.38 1.62
CA PHE A 17 -15.73 -3.03 0.48
C PHE A 17 -16.68 -2.09 -0.28
N ASP A 18 -17.10 -1.00 0.35
CA ASP A 18 -17.98 0.05 -0.15
C ASP A 18 -17.22 1.36 -0.44
N GLU A 19 -15.89 1.29 -0.49
CA GLU A 19 -15.00 2.42 -0.74
C GLU A 19 -14.26 2.27 -2.07
N PRO A 20 -13.84 3.38 -2.70
CA PRO A 20 -12.92 3.31 -3.83
C PRO A 20 -11.68 2.47 -3.49
N PHE A 21 -11.18 1.72 -4.47
CA PHE A 21 -9.98 0.90 -4.30
C PHE A 21 -8.81 1.74 -3.80
N CYS A 22 -8.20 1.32 -2.69
CA CYS A 22 -7.13 2.07 -2.05
C CYS A 22 -5.76 1.73 -2.67
N VAL A 23 -5.14 2.73 -3.29
CA VAL A 23 -3.81 2.61 -3.88
C VAL A 23 -2.74 2.98 -2.83
N ILE A 24 -1.86 2.03 -2.54
CA ILE A 24 -0.72 2.21 -1.64
C ILE A 24 0.54 2.34 -2.51
N GLY A 25 1.18 3.51 -2.52
CA GLY A 25 2.32 3.81 -3.38
C GLY A 25 3.60 3.09 -2.93
N GLU A 26 4.18 2.27 -3.80
CA GLU A 26 5.31 1.36 -3.47
C GLU A 26 6.72 1.95 -3.64
N ARG A 27 6.86 3.18 -4.18
CA ARG A 27 8.17 3.62 -4.70
C ARG A 27 9.16 3.96 -3.60
N ILE A 28 8.75 4.28 -2.37
CA ILE A 28 9.69 4.63 -1.30
C ILE A 28 10.24 3.35 -0.69
N ASN A 29 11.05 2.64 -1.49
CA ASN A 29 11.63 1.36 -1.17
C ASN A 29 13.04 1.25 -1.79
N PRO A 30 14.12 1.30 -0.99
CA PRO A 30 15.49 1.21 -1.50
C PRO A 30 15.87 -0.21 -1.94
N THR A 31 15.08 -1.24 -1.61
CA THR A 31 15.35 -2.63 -1.99
C THR A 31 15.43 -2.74 -3.52
N GLY A 32 16.60 -3.18 -4.03
CA GLY A 32 16.85 -3.27 -5.46
C GLY A 32 17.03 -1.93 -6.20
N ARG A 33 16.80 -0.78 -5.55
CA ARG A 33 17.00 0.57 -6.11
C ARG A 33 18.37 1.13 -5.72
N LYS A 34 19.43 0.64 -6.39
CA LYS A 34 20.84 1.02 -6.11
C LYS A 34 21.09 2.52 -5.96
N LYS A 35 20.47 3.35 -6.81
CA LYS A 35 20.60 4.81 -6.73
C LYS A 35 20.01 5.37 -5.44
N LEU A 36 18.79 4.96 -5.09
CA LEU A 36 18.12 5.40 -3.86
C LEU A 36 18.89 4.93 -2.61
N ALA A 37 19.35 3.68 -2.59
CA ALA A 37 20.16 3.17 -1.49
C ALA A 37 21.45 4.00 -1.26
N ALA A 38 22.15 4.38 -2.34
CA ALA A 38 23.32 5.24 -2.26
C ALA A 38 23.00 6.66 -1.78
N GLU A 39 21.88 7.24 -2.23
CA GLU A 39 21.42 8.56 -1.77
C GLU A 39 21.11 8.55 -0.26
N LEU A 40 20.36 7.56 0.22
CA LEU A 40 20.05 7.40 1.65
C LEU A 40 21.31 7.16 2.50
N GLU A 41 22.29 6.44 1.96
CA GLU A 41 23.58 6.25 2.62
C GLU A 41 24.30 7.58 2.87
N MET A 42 24.13 8.56 1.98
CA MET A 42 24.68 9.92 2.07
C MET A 42 23.76 10.92 2.78
N ASP A 43 22.69 10.46 3.45
CA ASP A 43 21.65 11.32 4.03
C ASP A 43 21.01 12.29 3.01
N ASN A 44 20.97 11.88 1.73
CA ASN A 44 20.26 12.58 0.67
C ASN A 44 18.86 11.96 0.47
N PHE A 45 17.82 12.77 0.69
CA PHE A 45 16.42 12.36 0.62
C PHE A 45 15.65 12.98 -0.58
N ASP A 46 16.35 13.61 -1.53
CA ASP A 46 15.71 14.30 -2.66
C ASP A 46 14.84 13.36 -3.50
N THR A 47 15.31 12.12 -3.74
CA THR A 47 14.51 11.11 -4.44
C THR A 47 13.30 10.67 -3.62
N VAL A 48 13.40 10.57 -2.30
CA VAL A 48 12.26 10.23 -1.42
C VAL A 48 11.18 11.30 -1.52
N ILE A 49 11.57 12.57 -1.39
CA ILE A 49 10.67 13.72 -1.49
C ILE A 49 9.99 13.75 -2.86
N ARG A 50 10.77 13.58 -3.94
CA ARG A 50 10.24 13.54 -5.31
C ARG A 50 9.27 12.37 -5.51
N ASP A 51 9.65 11.16 -5.11
CA ASP A 51 8.80 9.97 -5.25
C ASP A 51 7.54 10.08 -4.39
N ALA A 52 7.58 10.72 -3.21
CA ALA A 52 6.39 10.98 -2.39
C ALA A 52 5.40 11.90 -3.08
N LEU A 53 5.87 13.06 -3.56
CA LEU A 53 5.04 14.04 -4.27
C LEU A 53 4.45 13.46 -5.56
N GLU A 54 5.27 12.76 -6.36
CA GLU A 54 4.84 12.17 -7.62
C GLU A 54 3.77 11.10 -7.41
N GLN A 55 3.95 10.21 -6.43
CA GLN A 55 2.97 9.16 -6.16
C GLN A 55 1.63 9.71 -5.69
N VAL A 56 1.63 10.72 -4.81
CA VAL A 56 0.40 11.38 -4.36
C VAL A 56 -0.28 12.11 -5.52
N ALA A 57 0.48 12.82 -6.34
CA ALA A 57 -0.04 13.49 -7.53
C ALA A 57 -0.68 12.48 -8.51
N CYS A 58 -0.10 11.29 -8.62
CA CYS A 58 -0.61 10.16 -9.42
C CYS A 58 -1.76 9.37 -8.76
N GLY A 59 -2.21 9.77 -7.57
CA GLY A 59 -3.40 9.21 -6.93
C GLY A 59 -3.15 8.11 -5.90
N ALA A 60 -1.94 7.99 -5.34
CA ALA A 60 -1.74 7.19 -4.14
C ALA A 60 -2.60 7.74 -2.99
N ASN A 61 -3.35 6.85 -2.34
CA ASN A 61 -4.11 7.15 -1.14
C ASN A 61 -3.22 7.09 0.11
N ILE A 62 -2.25 6.18 0.11
CA ILE A 62 -1.30 5.89 1.20
C ILE A 62 0.09 5.74 0.57
N LEU A 63 1.16 6.08 1.28
CA LEU A 63 2.54 5.77 0.84
C LEU A 63 3.14 4.66 1.69
N ASP A 64 3.61 3.60 1.03
CA ASP A 64 4.44 2.57 1.65
C ASP A 64 5.87 3.09 1.79
N VAL A 65 6.42 2.96 3.00
CA VAL A 65 7.73 3.47 3.40
C VAL A 65 8.56 2.31 3.91
N ASN A 66 9.47 1.85 3.06
CA ASN A 66 10.36 0.74 3.35
C ASN A 66 11.78 1.23 3.62
N SER A 67 12.38 0.79 4.73
CA SER A 67 13.74 1.16 5.15
C SER A 67 14.82 0.14 4.80
N GLY A 68 14.50 -0.94 4.10
CA GLY A 68 15.38 -2.04 3.74
C GLY A 68 16.47 -1.62 2.73
N ALA A 69 17.49 -0.91 3.21
CA ALA A 69 18.58 -0.40 2.40
C ALA A 69 19.89 -1.17 2.67
N VAL A 70 20.64 -1.45 1.61
CA VAL A 70 22.01 -1.96 1.71
C VAL A 70 22.99 -0.81 1.51
N PHE A 71 23.67 -0.41 2.58
CA PHE A 71 24.64 0.69 2.60
C PHE A 71 26.05 0.16 2.36
N THR A 72 26.36 -0.10 1.09
CA THR A 72 27.60 -0.76 0.66
C THR A 72 28.87 -0.03 1.12
N ASN A 73 28.92 1.31 1.07
CA ASN A 73 30.12 2.07 1.40
C ASN A 73 30.34 2.19 2.92
N LYS A 74 29.26 2.34 3.68
CA LYS A 74 29.26 2.35 5.15
C LYS A 74 29.54 0.95 5.69
N MET A 75 29.00 -0.10 5.07
CA MET A 75 29.33 -1.49 5.41
C MET A 75 30.81 -1.81 5.21
N ALA A 76 31.46 -1.23 4.20
CA ALA A 76 32.89 -1.38 3.99
C ALA A 76 33.75 -0.70 5.08
N SER A 77 33.23 0.32 5.76
CA SER A 77 33.94 1.04 6.82
C SER A 77 33.52 0.64 8.24
N ASP A 78 32.29 0.17 8.43
CA ASP A 78 31.74 -0.29 9.70
C ASP A 78 30.82 -1.51 9.46
N PRO A 79 31.22 -2.71 9.91
CA PRO A 79 30.49 -3.95 9.63
C PRO A 79 29.09 -3.99 10.25
N ARG A 80 28.76 -3.12 11.21
CA ARG A 80 27.41 -3.03 11.78
C ARG A 80 26.37 -2.63 10.74
N TYR A 81 26.78 -1.97 9.66
CA TYR A 81 25.89 -1.62 8.55
C TYR A 81 25.43 -2.82 7.71
N ALA A 82 25.94 -4.03 7.98
CA ALA A 82 25.40 -5.28 7.45
C ALA A 82 24.17 -5.79 8.23
N ASP A 83 23.92 -5.27 9.45
CA ASP A 83 22.79 -5.67 10.27
C ASP A 83 21.64 -4.66 10.13
N ASN A 84 20.52 -5.12 9.57
CA ASN A 84 19.33 -4.29 9.41
C ASN A 84 18.73 -3.84 10.76
N ASN A 85 18.96 -4.57 11.85
CA ASN A 85 18.55 -4.12 13.19
C ASN A 85 19.31 -2.87 13.65
N PHE A 86 20.49 -2.63 13.09
CA PHE A 86 21.28 -1.42 13.33
C PHE A 86 20.92 -0.29 12.36
N THR A 87 20.71 -0.60 11.08
CA THR A 87 20.54 0.43 10.04
C THR A 87 19.10 0.90 9.86
N GLU A 88 18.12 0.00 9.91
CA GLU A 88 16.74 0.33 9.56
C GLU A 88 16.04 1.23 10.58
N PRO A 89 16.13 1.02 11.91
CA PRO A 89 15.41 1.86 12.86
C PRO A 89 15.70 3.37 12.76
N PRO A 90 16.97 3.84 12.73
CA PRO A 90 17.23 5.27 12.56
C PRO A 90 16.84 5.78 11.16
N LEU A 91 16.95 4.95 10.11
CA LEU A 91 16.55 5.33 8.76
C LEU A 91 15.04 5.47 8.63
N MET A 92 14.27 4.52 9.15
CA MET A 92 12.80 4.53 9.15
C MET A 92 12.28 5.80 9.81
N ARG A 93 12.80 6.14 11.00
CA ARG A 93 12.46 7.40 11.67
C ARG A 93 12.63 8.62 10.77
N LYS A 94 13.82 8.76 10.14
CA LYS A 94 14.12 9.89 9.24
C LYS A 94 13.18 9.93 8.04
N LEU A 95 12.92 8.78 7.41
CA LEU A 95 12.02 8.68 6.27
C LEU A 95 10.61 9.15 6.63
N ILE A 96 10.06 8.67 7.76
CA ILE A 96 8.73 9.06 8.24
C ILE A 96 8.66 10.58 8.50
N GLU A 97 9.63 11.14 9.24
CA GLU A 97 9.69 12.58 9.56
C GLU A 97 9.74 13.44 8.29
N ILE A 98 10.50 13.03 7.26
CA ILE A 98 10.62 13.77 5.99
C ILE A 98 9.34 13.67 5.16
N ILE A 99 8.78 12.46 5.02
CA ILE A 99 7.63 12.23 4.13
C ILE A 99 6.39 12.92 4.68
N GLN A 100 6.13 12.86 5.98
CA GLN A 100 4.96 13.51 6.59
C GLN A 100 5.04 15.06 6.57
N GLN A 101 6.24 15.62 6.42
CA GLN A 101 6.42 17.06 6.17
C GLN A 101 6.22 17.44 4.70
N THR A 102 6.27 16.45 3.80
CA THR A 102 6.21 16.65 2.35
C THR A 102 4.80 16.47 1.79
N VAL A 103 4.05 15.47 2.29
CA VAL A 103 2.71 15.12 1.80
C VAL A 103 1.72 14.89 2.95
N ASP A 104 0.43 14.97 2.64
CA ASP A 104 -0.65 14.88 3.63
C ASP A 104 -1.29 13.49 3.74
N VAL A 105 -0.90 12.52 2.90
CA VAL A 105 -1.48 11.17 2.90
C VAL A 105 -0.98 10.34 4.09
N PRO A 106 -1.80 9.41 4.61
CA PRO A 106 -1.34 8.44 5.60
C PRO A 106 -0.19 7.58 5.08
N LEU A 107 0.57 7.02 6.02
CA LEU A 107 1.74 6.19 5.72
C LEU A 107 1.49 4.72 6.05
N CYS A 108 2.17 3.85 5.31
CA CYS A 108 2.31 2.43 5.56
C CYS A 108 3.77 2.16 5.92
N ILE A 109 4.03 1.80 7.18
CA ILE A 109 5.38 1.57 7.72
C ILE A 109 5.78 0.14 7.37
N ASP A 110 6.72 -0.03 6.43
CA ASP A 110 7.13 -1.32 5.90
C ASP A 110 8.53 -1.74 6.36
N SER A 111 8.61 -2.79 7.17
CA SER A 111 9.89 -3.42 7.51
C SER A 111 9.73 -4.84 8.05
N SER A 112 10.72 -5.67 7.74
CA SER A 112 10.91 -6.97 8.42
C SER A 112 11.56 -6.82 9.81
N VAL A 113 12.13 -5.66 10.14
CA VAL A 113 12.83 -5.39 11.41
C VAL A 113 11.86 -4.77 12.43
N PRO A 114 11.55 -5.45 13.55
CA PRO A 114 10.58 -4.92 14.52
C PRO A 114 11.01 -3.61 15.17
N GLY A 115 12.31 -3.39 15.35
CA GLY A 115 12.84 -2.11 15.82
C GLY A 115 12.58 -0.96 14.85
N ALA A 116 12.55 -1.23 13.53
CA ALA A 116 12.22 -0.22 12.53
C ALA A 116 10.72 0.08 12.51
N LEU A 117 9.88 -0.95 12.64
CA LEU A 117 8.44 -0.78 12.81
C LEU A 117 8.11 0.09 14.04
N GLU A 118 8.69 -0.20 15.20
CA GLU A 118 8.47 0.61 16.41
C GLU A 118 9.01 2.04 16.26
N ALA A 119 10.19 2.23 15.65
CA ALA A 119 10.74 3.55 15.39
C ALA A 119 9.85 4.38 14.44
N GLY A 120 9.31 3.76 13.39
CA GLY A 120 8.35 4.39 12.49
C GLY A 120 7.05 4.75 13.18
N LEU A 121 6.48 3.84 13.99
CA LEU A 121 5.26 4.08 14.74
C LEU A 121 5.40 5.21 15.77
N LEU A 122 6.57 5.32 16.40
CA LEU A 122 6.86 6.40 17.35
C LEU A 122 6.99 7.76 16.66
N ALA A 123 7.51 7.79 15.43
CA ALA A 123 7.75 9.02 14.68
C ALA A 123 6.51 9.51 13.91
N CYS A 124 5.65 8.59 13.45
CA CYS A 124 4.53 8.90 12.58
C CYS A 124 3.42 9.64 13.34
N GLU A 125 2.92 10.74 12.75
CA GLU A 125 1.70 11.39 13.21
C GLU A 125 0.45 10.73 12.59
N GLY A 126 -0.60 10.57 13.38
CA GLY A 126 -1.87 9.95 12.94
C GLY A 126 -1.94 8.46 13.30
N ARG A 127 -2.53 7.68 12.40
CA ARG A 127 -2.80 6.24 12.55
C ARG A 127 -2.30 5.48 11.30
N PRO A 128 -1.00 5.21 11.20
CA PRO A 128 -0.41 4.57 10.01
C PRO A 128 -0.82 3.09 9.90
N LEU A 129 -0.69 2.52 8.70
CA LEU A 129 -0.75 1.07 8.49
C LEU A 129 0.61 0.46 8.83
N LEU A 130 0.64 -0.64 9.59
CA LEU A 130 1.86 -1.38 9.85
C LEU A 130 2.00 -2.54 8.84
N ASN A 131 3.12 -2.63 8.15
CA ASN A 131 3.45 -3.69 7.19
C ASN A 131 4.75 -4.39 7.64
N SER A 132 4.70 -5.59 8.20
CA SER A 132 3.56 -6.50 8.39
C SER A 132 3.79 -7.47 9.56
N VAL A 133 2.77 -8.29 9.81
CA VAL A 133 2.84 -9.52 10.61
C VAL A 133 2.58 -10.74 9.71
N THR A 134 3.19 -11.87 10.05
CA THR A 134 2.98 -13.20 9.43
C THR A 134 2.34 -14.14 10.45
N GLY A 135 1.99 -15.35 10.01
CA GLY A 135 1.43 -16.41 10.85
C GLY A 135 2.44 -17.18 11.70
N GLU A 136 3.74 -16.86 11.60
CA GLU A 136 4.78 -17.43 12.48
C GLU A 136 4.53 -17.02 13.94
N GLU A 137 4.63 -17.97 14.87
CA GLU A 137 4.28 -17.75 16.27
C GLU A 137 5.11 -16.63 16.91
N GLU A 138 6.42 -16.69 16.73
CA GLU A 138 7.36 -15.67 17.23
C GLU A 138 7.05 -14.27 16.66
N ARG A 139 6.64 -14.21 15.39
CA ARG A 139 6.30 -12.94 14.75
C ARG A 139 5.01 -12.36 15.32
N LEU A 140 3.98 -13.19 15.54
CA LEU A 140 2.72 -12.77 16.15
C LEU A 140 2.96 -12.21 17.56
N GLU A 141 3.70 -12.93 18.39
CA GLU A 141 4.02 -12.51 19.77
C GLU A 141 4.83 -11.21 19.83
N ARG A 142 5.62 -10.91 18.79
CA ARG A 142 6.42 -9.68 18.73
C ARG A 142 5.67 -8.49 18.15
N ILE A 143 4.85 -8.69 17.12
CA ILE A 143 4.22 -7.59 16.37
C ILE A 143 2.84 -7.22 16.91
N LEU A 144 1.99 -8.19 17.28
CA LEU A 144 0.64 -7.87 17.76
C LEU A 144 0.61 -6.97 19.01
N PRO A 145 1.54 -7.10 19.99
CA PRO A 145 1.64 -6.13 21.08
C PRO A 145 1.92 -4.71 20.60
N LEU A 146 2.74 -4.52 19.56
CA LEU A 146 2.99 -3.20 18.97
C LEU A 146 1.72 -2.66 18.32
N VAL A 147 1.06 -3.46 17.49
CA VAL A 147 -0.22 -3.10 16.84
C VAL A 147 -1.25 -2.64 17.88
N LYS A 148 -1.36 -3.37 18.99
CA LYS A 148 -2.26 -3.02 20.10
C LYS A 148 -1.81 -1.76 20.84
N LYS A 149 -0.53 -1.64 21.19
CA LYS A 149 0.06 -0.50 21.92
C LYS A 149 -0.17 0.82 21.19
N TYR A 150 0.03 0.83 19.87
CA TYR A 150 -0.11 2.01 19.03
C TYR A 150 -1.51 2.18 18.42
N ASN A 151 -2.42 1.21 18.62
CA ASN A 151 -3.78 1.21 18.09
C ASN A 151 -3.83 1.46 16.57
N VAL A 152 -3.01 0.73 15.82
CA VAL A 152 -2.88 0.85 14.36
C VAL A 152 -3.43 -0.38 13.64
N PRO A 153 -3.86 -0.28 12.37
CA PRO A 153 -4.10 -1.44 11.54
C PRO A 153 -2.80 -2.10 11.07
N VAL A 154 -2.90 -3.36 10.68
CA VAL A 154 -1.74 -4.18 10.27
C VAL A 154 -2.03 -5.00 9.02
N VAL A 155 -1.04 -5.07 8.14
CA VAL A 155 -1.00 -6.04 7.03
C VAL A 155 -0.65 -7.42 7.60
N ALA A 156 -1.54 -8.39 7.38
CA ALA A 156 -1.38 -9.78 7.78
C ALA A 156 -1.06 -10.64 6.56
N ILE A 157 0.20 -11.03 6.41
CA ILE A 157 0.66 -11.86 5.31
C ILE A 157 0.30 -13.33 5.58
N SER A 158 -0.39 -13.98 4.64
CA SER A 158 -0.74 -15.42 4.68
C SER A 158 0.46 -16.35 4.47
N ASN A 159 1.53 -16.15 5.25
CA ASN A 159 2.70 -17.01 5.36
C ASN A 159 2.86 -17.46 6.81
N ASP A 160 3.36 -18.68 7.03
CA ASP A 160 3.72 -19.15 8.37
C ASP A 160 5.05 -19.93 8.35
N ASP A 161 5.32 -20.66 9.43
CA ASP A 161 6.55 -21.44 9.63
C ASP A 161 6.79 -22.50 8.54
N THR A 162 5.75 -22.86 7.77
CA THR A 162 5.83 -23.82 6.65
C THR A 162 6.19 -23.15 5.31
N GLY A 163 6.26 -21.82 5.28
CA GLY A 163 6.51 -21.02 4.09
C GLY A 163 5.26 -20.77 3.23
N ILE A 164 5.48 -20.30 2.00
CA ILE A 164 4.39 -19.87 1.12
C ILE A 164 3.73 -21.10 0.48
N SER A 165 2.54 -21.46 0.96
CA SER A 165 1.73 -22.51 0.35
C SER A 165 1.09 -22.05 -0.97
N GLN A 166 1.14 -22.92 -1.98
CA GLN A 166 0.39 -22.71 -3.23
C GLN A 166 -1.11 -23.00 -3.06
N ASP A 167 -1.50 -23.67 -1.98
CA ASP A 167 -2.89 -24.00 -1.70
C ASP A 167 -3.63 -22.78 -1.10
N PRO A 168 -4.69 -22.27 -1.77
CA PRO A 168 -5.49 -21.18 -1.22
C PRO A 168 -6.18 -21.54 0.11
N ASP A 169 -6.49 -22.81 0.39
CA ASP A 169 -7.11 -23.24 1.65
C ASP A 169 -6.13 -23.11 2.81
N VAL A 170 -4.86 -23.46 2.59
CA VAL A 170 -3.79 -23.28 3.58
C VAL A 170 -3.57 -21.80 3.85
N ARG A 171 -3.48 -20.97 2.81
CA ARG A 171 -3.32 -19.50 2.96
C ARG A 171 -4.51 -18.86 3.69
N PHE A 172 -5.73 -19.35 3.45
CA PHE A 172 -6.91 -18.94 4.21
C PHE A 172 -6.83 -19.34 5.68
N ALA A 173 -6.39 -20.57 5.97
CA ALA A 173 -6.21 -21.03 7.35
C ALA A 173 -5.18 -20.19 8.12
N VAL A 174 -4.08 -19.80 7.46
CA VAL A 174 -3.09 -18.88 8.04
C VAL A 174 -3.71 -17.51 8.30
N ALA A 175 -4.43 -16.91 7.34
CA ALA A 175 -5.12 -15.64 7.56
C ALA A 175 -6.09 -15.71 8.76
N LYS A 176 -6.88 -16.80 8.84
CA LYS A 176 -7.79 -17.05 9.95
C LYS A 176 -7.06 -17.16 11.28
N LYS A 177 -5.92 -17.87 11.33
CA LYS A 177 -5.04 -17.96 12.50
C LYS A 177 -4.62 -16.55 12.94
N ILE A 178 -4.11 -15.72 12.03
CA ILE A 178 -3.64 -14.36 12.37
C ILE A 178 -4.79 -13.51 12.93
N VAL A 179 -5.98 -13.55 12.32
CA VAL A 179 -7.16 -12.82 12.81
C VAL A 179 -7.57 -13.26 14.21
N GLN A 180 -7.60 -14.57 14.47
CA GLN A 180 -7.92 -15.11 15.79
C GLN A 180 -6.89 -14.69 16.84
N ARG A 181 -5.60 -14.76 16.50
CA ARG A 181 -4.52 -14.34 17.38
C ARG A 181 -4.56 -12.85 17.66
N ALA A 182 -4.84 -12.02 16.65
CA ALA A 182 -5.04 -10.59 16.85
C ALA A 182 -6.20 -10.29 17.81
N ALA A 183 -7.30 -11.07 17.75
CA ALA A 183 -8.42 -10.94 18.67
C ALA A 183 -8.03 -11.24 20.12
N ASP A 184 -7.10 -12.18 20.38
CA ASP A 184 -6.58 -12.45 21.73
C ASP A 184 -5.85 -11.23 22.33
N PHE A 185 -5.24 -10.38 21.49
CA PHE A 185 -4.65 -9.09 21.89
C PHE A 185 -5.66 -7.93 21.88
N GLY A 186 -6.94 -8.21 21.58
CA GLY A 186 -8.00 -7.20 21.50
C GLY A 186 -7.84 -6.26 20.30
N ILE A 187 -7.29 -6.74 19.19
CA ILE A 187 -7.24 -6.03 17.90
C ILE A 187 -8.47 -6.46 17.08
N PRO A 188 -9.31 -5.53 16.60
CA PRO A 188 -10.52 -5.88 15.88
C PRO A 188 -10.20 -6.38 14.46
N ALA A 189 -11.04 -7.26 13.93
CA ALA A 189 -10.85 -7.82 12.59
C ALA A 189 -10.81 -6.77 11.47
N HIS A 190 -11.49 -5.63 11.64
CA HIS A 190 -11.44 -4.54 10.67
C HIS A 190 -10.11 -3.79 10.62
N ASP A 191 -9.21 -4.01 11.57
CA ASP A 191 -7.84 -3.49 11.56
C ASP A 191 -6.83 -4.50 10.97
N ILE A 192 -7.30 -5.68 10.56
CA ILE A 192 -6.49 -6.68 9.88
C ILE A 192 -6.71 -6.58 8.37
N VAL A 193 -5.68 -6.21 7.65
CA VAL A 193 -5.67 -6.16 6.18
C VAL A 193 -4.87 -7.34 5.66
N VAL A 194 -5.53 -8.37 5.14
CA VAL A 194 -4.87 -9.62 4.75
C VAL A 194 -4.16 -9.47 3.40
N ASP A 195 -2.88 -9.82 3.33
CA ASP A 195 -2.17 -10.09 2.07
C ASP A 195 -2.20 -11.61 1.78
N PRO A 196 -2.96 -12.07 0.76
CA PRO A 196 -3.09 -13.48 0.42
C PRO A 196 -1.89 -14.04 -0.35
N LEU A 197 -0.82 -13.26 -0.53
CA LEU A 197 0.38 -13.58 -1.31
C LEU A 197 0.05 -13.94 -2.76
N VAL A 198 0.03 -12.92 -3.62
CA VAL A 198 -0.11 -13.09 -5.06
C VAL A 198 1.13 -13.76 -5.63
N MET A 199 0.95 -14.95 -6.22
CA MET A 199 2.01 -15.71 -6.88
C MET A 199 2.20 -15.26 -8.34
N PRO A 200 3.42 -15.33 -8.91
CA PRO A 200 3.65 -15.01 -10.32
C PRO A 200 2.91 -15.97 -11.27
N VAL A 201 2.09 -15.44 -12.18
CA VAL A 201 1.30 -16.25 -13.12
C VAL A 201 2.17 -17.02 -14.13
N GLY A 202 3.37 -16.51 -14.41
CA GLY A 202 4.35 -17.19 -15.26
C GLY A 202 4.92 -18.47 -14.65
N ALA A 203 4.94 -18.57 -13.31
CA ALA A 203 5.37 -19.76 -12.58
C ALA A 203 4.19 -20.68 -12.21
N LEU A 204 3.02 -20.10 -11.95
CA LEU A 204 1.80 -20.82 -11.57
C LEU A 204 0.62 -20.30 -12.38
N GLY A 205 0.23 -21.01 -13.45
CA GLY A 205 -0.84 -20.57 -14.35
C GLY A 205 -2.22 -20.43 -13.71
N SER A 206 -2.46 -21.05 -12.54
CA SER A 206 -3.67 -20.88 -11.75
C SER A 206 -3.64 -19.71 -10.75
N ALA A 207 -2.50 -19.02 -10.60
CA ALA A 207 -2.28 -18.04 -9.53
C ALA A 207 -3.37 -16.96 -9.45
N ALA A 208 -3.73 -16.35 -10.59
CA ALA A 208 -4.78 -15.33 -10.65
C ALA A 208 -6.13 -15.86 -10.15
N ARG A 209 -6.57 -17.02 -10.66
CA ARG A 209 -7.85 -17.63 -10.25
C ARG A 209 -7.86 -18.01 -8.77
N GLN A 210 -6.76 -18.55 -8.27
CA GLN A 210 -6.62 -18.92 -6.86
C GLN A 210 -6.72 -17.69 -5.95
N VAL A 211 -6.05 -16.59 -6.29
CA VAL A 211 -6.13 -15.38 -5.45
C VAL A 211 -7.51 -14.75 -5.51
N TYR A 212 -8.22 -14.77 -6.64
CA TYR A 212 -9.61 -14.29 -6.70
C TYR A 212 -10.54 -15.11 -5.80
N THR A 213 -10.42 -16.43 -5.82
CA THR A 213 -11.18 -17.32 -4.92
C THR A 213 -10.85 -17.01 -3.46
N LEU A 214 -9.57 -16.88 -3.13
CA LEU A 214 -9.12 -16.62 -1.77
C LEU A 214 -9.60 -15.26 -1.25
N VAL A 215 -9.47 -14.20 -2.05
CA VAL A 215 -9.96 -12.85 -1.72
C VAL A 215 -11.47 -12.85 -1.45
N ARG A 216 -12.25 -13.54 -2.28
CA ARG A 216 -13.70 -13.66 -2.06
C ARG A 216 -14.01 -14.32 -0.72
N ARG A 217 -13.31 -15.40 -0.39
CA ARG A 217 -13.46 -16.10 0.90
C ARG A 217 -13.04 -15.22 2.09
N LEU A 218 -11.94 -14.49 1.98
CA LEU A 218 -11.50 -13.54 3.02
C LEU A 218 -12.56 -12.48 3.29
N ARG A 219 -13.23 -11.97 2.24
CA ARG A 219 -14.36 -11.05 2.37
C ARG A 219 -15.60 -11.71 2.98
N GLU A 220 -16.05 -12.83 2.43
CA GLU A 220 -17.35 -13.44 2.77
C GLU A 220 -17.33 -14.21 4.09
N GLU A 221 -16.22 -14.88 4.41
CA GLU A 221 -16.11 -15.76 5.58
C GLU A 221 -15.42 -15.08 6.78
N LEU A 222 -14.38 -14.26 6.54
CA LEU A 222 -13.64 -13.58 7.62
C LEU A 222 -14.03 -12.11 7.79
N GLY A 223 -14.63 -11.49 6.78
CA GLY A 223 -15.02 -10.08 6.84
C GLY A 223 -13.82 -9.15 7.03
N VAL A 224 -12.69 -9.45 6.39
CA VAL A 224 -11.45 -8.64 6.49
C VAL A 224 -11.14 -7.95 5.18
N ASN A 225 -10.55 -6.75 5.26
CA ASN A 225 -10.01 -6.08 4.09
C ASN A 225 -8.77 -6.83 3.58
N THR A 226 -8.41 -6.63 2.31
CA THR A 226 -7.27 -7.31 1.70
C THR A 226 -6.39 -6.36 0.91
N THR A 227 -5.09 -6.63 0.92
CA THR A 227 -4.09 -5.96 0.09
C THR A 227 -3.25 -6.97 -0.70
N CYS A 228 -2.40 -6.50 -1.61
CA CYS A 228 -1.34 -7.31 -2.20
C CYS A 228 -0.26 -6.43 -2.83
N GLY A 229 0.94 -6.97 -3.02
CA GLY A 229 1.88 -6.42 -4.00
C GLY A 229 1.40 -6.69 -5.43
N ALA A 230 0.80 -5.69 -6.09
CA ALA A 230 0.14 -5.89 -7.38
C ALA A 230 1.12 -6.36 -8.47
N SER A 231 2.38 -5.94 -8.38
CA SER A 231 3.40 -6.28 -9.37
C SER A 231 3.84 -7.75 -9.31
N ASN A 232 3.54 -8.49 -8.24
CA ASN A 232 3.95 -9.88 -8.06
C ASN A 232 3.33 -10.81 -9.10
N ILE A 233 2.07 -10.57 -9.52
CA ILE A 233 1.36 -11.43 -10.49
C ILE A 233 2.12 -11.54 -11.82
N SER A 234 2.77 -10.47 -12.24
CA SER A 234 3.44 -10.36 -13.54
C SER A 234 4.95 -10.53 -13.46
N PHE A 235 5.49 -10.92 -12.29
CA PHE A 235 6.94 -11.06 -12.11
C PHE A 235 7.55 -12.02 -13.14
N GLY A 236 8.68 -11.61 -13.74
CA GLY A 236 9.39 -12.39 -14.75
C GLY A 236 8.81 -12.35 -16.17
N LEU A 237 7.68 -11.68 -16.40
CA LEU A 237 7.03 -11.62 -17.72
C LEU A 237 7.33 -10.31 -18.48
N PRO A 238 7.27 -10.30 -19.82
CA PRO A 238 7.23 -9.07 -20.61
C PRO A 238 5.87 -8.37 -20.49
N LEU A 239 5.79 -7.09 -20.90
CA LEU A 239 4.54 -6.31 -20.95
C LEU A 239 3.70 -6.35 -19.65
N ARG A 240 4.40 -6.33 -18.51
CA ARG A 240 3.83 -6.49 -17.16
C ARG A 240 2.66 -5.55 -16.86
N HIS A 241 2.73 -4.31 -17.34
CA HIS A 241 1.71 -3.30 -17.09
C HIS A 241 0.34 -3.69 -17.66
N GLY A 242 0.30 -4.35 -18.82
CA GLY A 242 -0.96 -4.87 -19.37
C GLY A 242 -1.54 -6.01 -18.52
N ILE A 243 -0.68 -6.88 -17.97
CA ILE A 243 -1.11 -7.96 -17.06
C ILE A 243 -1.64 -7.37 -15.75
N ASN A 244 -0.92 -6.42 -15.15
CA ASN A 244 -1.33 -5.76 -13.91
C ASN A 244 -2.67 -5.01 -14.08
N ALA A 245 -2.83 -4.28 -15.19
CA ALA A 245 -4.04 -3.53 -15.50
C ALA A 245 -5.26 -4.43 -15.79
N ALA A 246 -5.05 -5.68 -16.21
CA ALA A 246 -6.12 -6.69 -16.28
C ALA A 246 -6.40 -7.35 -14.92
N PHE A 247 -5.33 -7.64 -14.16
CA PHE A 247 -5.41 -8.29 -12.85
C PHE A 247 -6.17 -7.44 -11.81
N LEU A 248 -5.84 -6.16 -11.71
CA LEU A 248 -6.40 -5.26 -10.69
C LEU A 248 -7.95 -5.16 -10.75
N PRO A 249 -8.59 -4.91 -11.91
CA PRO A 249 -10.06 -4.96 -12.04
C PRO A 249 -10.67 -6.30 -11.63
N MET A 250 -10.04 -7.43 -12.00
CA MET A 250 -10.53 -8.76 -11.63
C MET A 250 -10.41 -9.01 -10.12
N ALA A 251 -9.31 -8.54 -9.49
CA ALA A 251 -9.11 -8.62 -8.05
C ALA A 251 -10.13 -7.74 -7.31
N ILE A 252 -10.38 -6.51 -7.79
CA ILE A 252 -11.42 -5.61 -7.26
C ILE A 252 -12.79 -6.29 -7.33
N GLY A 253 -13.16 -6.84 -8.49
CA GLY A 253 -14.42 -7.57 -8.66
C GLY A 253 -14.55 -8.83 -7.79
N ALA A 254 -13.42 -9.45 -7.40
CA ALA A 254 -13.41 -10.54 -6.43
C ALA A 254 -13.58 -10.07 -4.98
N GLY A 255 -13.37 -8.78 -4.69
CA GLY A 255 -13.50 -8.18 -3.37
C GLY A 255 -12.22 -7.58 -2.79
N MET A 256 -11.14 -7.45 -3.58
CA MET A 256 -9.89 -6.86 -3.09
C MET A 256 -10.06 -5.36 -2.87
N THR A 257 -9.61 -4.87 -1.71
CA THR A 257 -9.87 -3.49 -1.27
C THR A 257 -8.70 -2.54 -1.45
N SER A 258 -7.47 -3.05 -1.52
CA SER A 258 -6.28 -2.23 -1.75
C SER A 258 -5.18 -3.00 -2.47
N ALA A 259 -4.15 -2.29 -2.95
CA ALA A 259 -2.89 -2.89 -3.37
C ALA A 259 -1.71 -1.94 -3.21
N ILE A 260 -0.55 -2.53 -2.91
CA ILE A 260 0.76 -1.90 -2.96
C ILE A 260 1.24 -1.96 -4.42
N MET A 261 1.38 -0.80 -5.05
CA MET A 261 1.69 -0.68 -6.47
C MET A 261 2.31 0.67 -6.82
N ASN A 262 2.87 0.79 -8.02
CA ASN A 262 3.36 2.06 -8.55
C ASN A 262 2.22 2.88 -9.20
N PRO A 263 1.73 3.96 -8.57
CA PRO A 263 0.64 4.79 -9.11
C PRO A 263 1.06 5.62 -10.33
N VAL A 264 2.36 5.78 -10.59
CA VAL A 264 2.88 6.50 -11.77
C VAL A 264 2.55 5.76 -13.06
N ARG A 265 2.15 4.49 -12.96
CA ARG A 265 1.72 3.70 -14.11
C ARG A 265 0.26 3.97 -14.42
N GLN A 266 0.06 4.82 -15.43
CA GLN A 266 -1.25 5.32 -15.83
C GLN A 266 -2.22 4.23 -16.26
N VAL A 267 -1.76 3.18 -16.96
CA VAL A 267 -2.65 2.11 -17.44
C VAL A 267 -3.28 1.32 -16.29
N GLU A 268 -2.54 1.05 -15.22
CA GLU A 268 -3.11 0.47 -14.00
C GLU A 268 -4.06 1.45 -13.28
N MET A 269 -3.72 2.75 -13.19
CA MET A 269 -4.58 3.75 -12.55
C MET A 269 -5.89 3.98 -13.30
N GLU A 270 -5.85 3.97 -14.64
CA GLU A 270 -7.03 4.03 -15.50
C GLU A 270 -7.93 2.81 -15.25
N ALA A 271 -7.35 1.61 -15.25
CA ALA A 271 -8.09 0.38 -14.98
C ALA A 271 -8.74 0.37 -13.59
N ILE A 272 -8.05 0.88 -12.56
CA ILE A 272 -8.59 1.03 -11.21
C ILE A 272 -9.76 2.03 -11.19
N ARG A 273 -9.61 3.20 -11.80
CA ARG A 273 -10.68 4.23 -11.80
C ARG A 273 -11.91 3.76 -12.57
N ALA A 274 -11.72 3.08 -13.70
CA ALA A 274 -12.81 2.43 -14.43
C ALA A 274 -13.51 1.38 -13.56
N SER A 275 -12.74 0.56 -12.84
CA SER A 275 -13.28 -0.44 -11.93
C SER A 275 -14.06 0.19 -10.78
N ASN A 276 -13.56 1.26 -10.16
CA ASN A 276 -14.29 1.99 -9.12
C ASN A 276 -15.64 2.49 -9.63
N PHE A 277 -15.70 3.03 -10.85
CA PHE A 277 -16.97 3.46 -11.44
C PHE A 277 -17.91 2.28 -11.71
N LEU A 278 -17.41 1.19 -12.28
CA LEU A 278 -18.19 -0.02 -12.57
C LEU A 278 -18.69 -0.74 -11.30
N MET A 279 -17.99 -0.57 -10.18
CA MET A 279 -18.34 -1.13 -8.88
C MET A 279 -19.26 -0.20 -8.05
N ASP A 280 -19.72 0.92 -8.60
CA ASP A 280 -20.53 1.94 -7.92
C ASP A 280 -19.80 2.63 -6.74
N HIS A 281 -18.47 2.71 -6.81
CA HIS A 281 -17.62 3.41 -5.85
C HIS A 281 -17.21 4.81 -6.35
N ASP A 282 -17.70 5.24 -7.51
CA ASP A 282 -17.55 6.59 -8.05
C ASP A 282 -18.92 7.13 -8.48
N ALA A 283 -19.57 7.86 -7.57
CA ALA A 283 -20.95 8.32 -7.75
C ALA A 283 -21.11 9.14 -9.05
N ASN A 284 -21.87 8.57 -10.00
CA ASN A 284 -22.10 9.14 -11.34
C ASN A 284 -20.83 9.34 -12.17
N GLY A 285 -19.73 8.64 -11.88
CA GLY A 285 -18.48 8.72 -12.64
C GLY A 285 -17.74 10.06 -12.45
N GLY A 286 -17.90 10.73 -11.31
CA GLY A 286 -17.32 12.05 -11.07
C GLY A 286 -15.79 12.05 -11.08
N GLU A 287 -15.18 11.05 -10.43
CA GLU A 287 -13.73 10.85 -10.43
C GLU A 287 -13.23 10.44 -11.82
N TRP A 288 -13.98 9.57 -12.52
CA TRP A 288 -13.68 9.15 -13.89
C TRP A 288 -13.64 10.34 -14.87
N ILE A 289 -14.69 11.17 -14.87
CA ILE A 289 -14.78 12.36 -15.72
C ILE A 289 -13.66 13.36 -15.40
N ARG A 290 -13.26 13.49 -14.12
CA ARG A 290 -12.14 14.35 -13.75
C ARG A 290 -10.81 13.80 -14.27
N PHE A 291 -10.60 12.50 -14.10
CA PHE A 291 -9.40 11.82 -14.56
C PHE A 291 -9.23 11.90 -16.08
N ALA A 292 -10.31 11.77 -16.85
CA ALA A 292 -10.27 11.95 -18.31
C ALA A 292 -9.65 13.30 -18.72
N LYS A 293 -10.00 14.40 -18.02
CA LYS A 293 -9.40 15.72 -18.27
C LYS A 293 -7.93 15.81 -17.92
N VAL A 294 -7.49 15.06 -16.90
CA VAL A 294 -6.07 14.96 -16.54
C VAL A 294 -5.31 14.28 -17.67
N ILE A 295 -5.85 13.20 -18.21
CA ILE A 295 -5.26 12.49 -19.35
C ILE A 295 -5.21 13.37 -20.59
N GLU A 296 -6.30 14.04 -20.97
CA GLU A 296 -6.33 14.98 -22.09
C GLU A 296 -5.26 16.08 -21.96
N ALA A 297 -5.08 16.63 -20.75
CA ALA A 297 -4.06 17.65 -20.51
C ALA A 297 -2.62 17.09 -20.59
N VAL A 298 -2.41 15.85 -20.14
CA VAL A 298 -1.12 15.17 -20.25
C VAL A 298 -0.79 14.86 -21.72
N GLU A 299 -1.77 14.42 -22.51
CA GLU A 299 -1.64 14.24 -23.96
C GLU A 299 -1.33 15.57 -24.66
N ALA A 300 -1.83 16.69 -24.13
CA ALA A 300 -1.52 18.04 -24.59
C ALA A 300 -0.16 18.58 -24.08
N GLY A 301 0.61 17.79 -23.32
CA GLY A 301 1.98 18.11 -22.91
C GLY A 301 2.15 18.63 -21.48
N ALA A 302 1.10 18.67 -20.65
CA ALA A 302 1.23 18.98 -19.22
C ALA A 302 1.86 17.80 -18.46
N THR A 303 2.54 18.08 -17.35
CA THR A 303 2.91 16.99 -16.44
C THR A 303 1.66 16.46 -15.73
N PHE A 304 1.67 15.20 -15.32
CA PHE A 304 0.53 14.60 -14.60
C PHE A 304 0.20 15.38 -13.31
N ALA A 305 1.22 15.87 -12.60
CA ALA A 305 1.04 16.66 -11.39
C ALA A 305 0.33 17.99 -11.66
N GLU A 306 0.75 18.73 -12.68
CA GLU A 306 0.11 19.99 -13.09
C GLU A 306 -1.34 19.77 -13.54
N ALA A 307 -1.57 18.74 -14.37
CA ALA A 307 -2.89 18.37 -14.86
C ALA A 307 -3.83 17.97 -13.71
N SER A 308 -3.35 17.16 -12.76
CA SER A 308 -4.09 16.72 -11.58
C SER A 308 -4.47 17.89 -10.65
N ALA A 309 -3.54 18.81 -10.41
CA ALA A 309 -3.79 20.02 -9.62
C ALA A 309 -4.86 20.93 -10.27
N ALA A 310 -4.75 21.16 -11.59
CA ALA A 310 -5.71 21.97 -12.34
C ALA A 310 -7.13 21.36 -12.32
N ALA A 311 -7.24 20.04 -12.51
CA ALA A 311 -8.52 19.34 -12.50
C ALA A 311 -9.20 19.38 -11.10
N SER A 312 -8.41 19.33 -10.04
CA SER A 312 -8.88 19.43 -8.65
C SER A 312 -9.44 20.83 -8.34
N ALA A 313 -8.74 21.89 -8.77
CA ALA A 313 -9.17 23.28 -8.59
C ALA A 313 -10.48 23.61 -9.35
N ALA A 314 -10.67 23.07 -10.55
CA ALA A 314 -11.90 23.28 -11.33
C ALA A 314 -13.16 22.71 -10.64
N THR A 315 -13.00 21.68 -9.80
CA THR A 315 -14.10 21.02 -9.10
C THR A 315 -14.56 21.79 -7.85
N SER A 316 -13.62 22.42 -7.13
CA SER A 316 -13.93 23.24 -5.95
C SER A 316 -14.68 24.53 -6.32
N GLY A 317 -14.33 25.17 -7.44
CA GLY A 317 -15.02 26.35 -7.96
C GLY A 317 -16.49 26.09 -8.35
N ARG A 318 -16.82 24.88 -8.81
CA ARG A 318 -18.20 24.49 -9.17
C ARG A 318 -19.12 24.27 -7.95
N ARG A 319 -18.57 23.85 -6.80
CA ARG A 319 -19.34 23.75 -5.54
C ARG A 319 -19.64 25.13 -4.94
N GLY A 320 -18.76 26.11 -5.10
CA GLY A 320 -19.00 27.50 -4.66
C GLY A 320 -20.11 28.21 -5.42
N GLY A 321 -20.20 28.02 -6.74
CA GLY A 321 -21.20 28.69 -7.59
C GLY A 321 -22.63 28.19 -7.42
N ARG A 322 -22.84 26.97 -6.89
CA ARG A 322 -24.19 26.41 -6.65
C ARG A 322 -24.84 26.88 -5.35
N ARG A 323 -24.07 27.37 -4.37
CA ARG A 323 -24.59 27.96 -3.12
C ARG A 323 -25.05 29.42 -3.25
N ALA A 324 -24.72 30.09 -4.36
CA ALA A 324 -25.09 31.50 -4.59
C ALA A 324 -26.37 31.67 -5.43
N ARG A 325 -27.14 30.60 -5.67
CA ARG A 325 -28.41 30.62 -6.43
C ARG A 325 -29.52 29.81 -5.76
N GLY A 326 -29.61 29.90 -4.43
CA GLY A 326 -30.71 29.37 -3.63
C GLY A 326 -31.20 30.44 -2.68
#